data_AF-Q89J09-F1
#
_entry.id   AF-Q89J09-F1
#
_cell.length_a   1.000
_cell.length_b   1.000
_cell.length_c   1.000
_cell.angle_alpha   90.00
_cell.angle_beta   90.00
_cell.angle_gamma   90.00
#
_symmetry.space_group_name_H-M   'P 1'
#
loop_
_entity.id
_entity.type
_entity.pdbx_description
1 polymer ?
#
loop_
_entity_poly.entity_id
_entity_poly.type
_entity_poly.pdbx_seq_one_letter_code
_entity_poly.pdbx_strand_id
1 'polypeptide(L)'
;MSSFARFIRPTIGAWALLLLIMAAPAPSLAQQINPTASSVNERQLLQEMDRIQGRVSIPDQRSSVLIQPAGREWREFRNVVLRWIGGVAVLGMLAVLVIFYLTRGMIRLESGRSGRTIVRFNTFERFVHWMTATCFVILAISGLNITFGRPLLLPLIGFDAFSDWSQWAKFAHNYLSFPFTIGVVLIFLMWIGGNIPNKVDLEWIKRGGGLIGHDHPPARRFNAGQKGIYWIVVIGGGLVAATGYQLMFPFYVSGIEGMQIAQIVHSVVAVLFIAAMLAHIYIGTIGMEGAFEAMGSGEVDVNWAREHHSLWLDQELARSGPNDSQPRPRHAASAAE
;
A
#
# COMPACT_ATOMS: atom_id res chain seq x y z
N MET A 1 16.35 59.39 -86.72
CA MET A 1 16.28 58.01 -86.19
C MET A 1 17.60 57.62 -85.48
N SER A 2 17.98 58.28 -84.38
CA SER A 2 19.32 58.05 -83.77
C SER A 2 19.35 57.99 -82.22
N SER A 3 18.20 57.81 -81.55
CA SER A 3 18.15 57.75 -80.08
C SER A 3 17.94 56.35 -79.48
N PHE A 4 17.59 55.34 -80.27
CA PHE A 4 17.24 54.00 -79.74
C PHE A 4 18.46 53.07 -79.54
N ALA A 5 19.56 53.32 -80.25
CA ALA A 5 20.73 52.42 -80.23
C ALA A 5 21.65 52.58 -78.99
N ARG A 6 21.50 53.64 -78.18
CA ARG A 6 22.38 53.88 -77.00
C ARG A 6 22.02 53.04 -75.77
N PHE A 7 20.79 52.52 -75.69
CA PHE A 7 20.32 51.76 -74.52
C PHE A 7 20.39 50.23 -74.68
N ILE A 8 20.61 49.72 -75.89
CA ILE A 8 20.65 48.27 -76.18
C ILE A 8 22.02 47.64 -75.83
N ARG A 9 23.12 48.40 -75.99
CA ARG A 9 24.47 47.90 -75.67
C ARG A 9 24.75 47.62 -74.18
N PRO A 10 24.39 48.49 -73.22
CA PRO A 10 24.66 48.21 -71.80
C PRO A 10 23.73 47.15 -71.21
N THR A 11 22.51 46.98 -71.76
CA THR A 11 21.55 45.97 -71.29
C THR A 11 21.95 44.56 -71.73
N ILE A 12 22.43 44.37 -72.96
CA ILE A 12 22.97 43.07 -73.41
C ILE A 12 24.25 42.71 -72.63
N GLY A 13 25.13 43.69 -72.35
CA GLY A 13 26.31 43.48 -71.52
C GLY A 13 25.98 43.09 -70.08
N ALA A 14 24.97 43.72 -69.48
CA ALA A 14 24.51 43.39 -68.13
C ALA A 14 23.88 41.98 -68.06
N TRP A 15 23.09 41.59 -69.06
CA TRP A 15 22.51 40.24 -69.12
C TRP A 15 23.55 39.16 -69.40
N ALA A 16 24.55 39.43 -70.24
CA ALA A 16 25.65 38.50 -70.49
C ALA A 16 26.53 38.30 -69.24
N LEU A 17 26.78 39.35 -68.47
CA LEU A 17 27.52 39.27 -67.21
C LEU A 17 26.72 38.52 -66.12
N LEU A 18 25.39 38.74 -66.06
CA LEU A 18 24.52 38.01 -65.14
C LEU A 18 24.44 36.51 -65.48
N LEU A 19 24.40 36.16 -66.77
CA LEU A 19 24.44 34.78 -67.24
C LEU A 19 25.79 34.10 -66.99
N LEU A 20 26.91 34.84 -67.08
CA LEU A 20 28.24 34.31 -66.73
C LEU A 20 28.41 34.07 -65.22
N ILE A 21 27.79 34.89 -64.37
CA ILE A 21 27.82 34.72 -62.90
C ILE A 21 26.93 33.53 -62.49
N MET A 22 25.80 33.31 -63.17
CA MET A 22 24.90 32.17 -62.92
C MET A 22 25.44 30.83 -63.48
N ALA A 23 26.38 30.88 -64.43
CA ALA A 23 27.05 29.70 -65.00
C ALA A 23 28.38 29.35 -64.29
N ALA A 24 28.76 30.08 -63.23
CA ALA A 24 29.90 29.71 -62.42
C ALA A 24 29.62 28.34 -61.76
N PRO A 25 30.52 27.35 -61.91
CA PRO A 25 30.32 26.05 -61.26
C PRO A 25 30.25 26.28 -59.75
N ALA A 26 29.13 25.89 -59.15
CA ALA A 26 29.01 25.91 -57.69
C ALA A 26 30.20 25.13 -57.11
N PRO A 27 30.92 25.67 -56.11
CA PRO A 27 31.98 24.91 -55.47
C PRO A 27 31.36 23.60 -54.98
N SER A 28 31.87 22.47 -55.48
CA SER A 28 31.47 21.16 -54.98
C SER A 28 31.85 21.14 -53.51
N LEU A 29 30.89 21.38 -52.63
CA LEU A 29 31.04 21.10 -51.21
C LEU A 29 31.41 19.62 -51.15
N ALA A 30 32.67 19.34 -50.82
CA ALA A 30 33.13 17.98 -50.61
C ALA A 30 32.13 17.34 -49.65
N GLN A 31 31.40 16.34 -50.12
CA GLN A 31 30.42 15.65 -49.31
C GLN A 31 31.19 15.10 -48.12
N GLN A 32 30.97 15.68 -46.93
CA GLN A 32 31.64 15.28 -45.71
C GLN A 32 31.09 13.90 -45.37
N ILE A 33 31.71 12.86 -45.93
CA ILE A 33 31.38 11.47 -45.66
C ILE A 33 31.70 11.26 -44.19
N ASN A 34 30.67 11.24 -43.36
CA ASN A 34 30.82 10.87 -41.96
C ASN A 34 30.81 9.33 -41.90
N PRO A 35 31.98 8.67 -41.75
CA PRO A 35 32.10 7.21 -41.83
C PRO A 35 31.34 6.50 -40.71
N THR A 36 30.95 7.23 -39.65
CA THR A 36 30.17 6.72 -38.51
C THR A 36 28.72 7.16 -38.51
N ALA A 37 28.22 7.84 -39.55
CA ALA A 37 26.81 8.22 -39.64
C ALA A 37 25.86 7.02 -39.57
N SER A 38 26.31 5.85 -40.03
CA SER A 38 25.60 4.57 -39.95
C SER A 38 26.20 3.62 -38.91
N SER A 39 27.18 4.05 -38.11
CA SER A 39 27.74 3.20 -37.07
C SER A 39 26.74 3.03 -35.92
N VAL A 40 26.63 1.81 -35.41
CA VAL A 40 25.81 1.52 -34.24
C VAL A 40 26.35 2.34 -33.08
N ASN A 41 25.53 3.28 -32.60
CA ASN A 41 25.88 4.04 -31.40
C ASN A 41 25.84 3.11 -30.19
N GLU A 42 26.68 3.36 -29.19
CA GLU A 42 26.66 2.61 -27.93
C GLU A 42 25.23 2.52 -27.39
N ARG A 43 24.49 3.63 -27.41
CA ARG A 43 23.08 3.68 -26.99
C ARG A 43 22.15 2.74 -27.77
N GLN A 44 22.36 2.55 -29.07
CA GLN A 44 21.60 1.60 -29.89
C GLN A 44 22.00 0.16 -29.58
N LEU A 45 23.29 -0.09 -29.36
CA LEU A 45 23.82 -1.40 -28.96
C LEU A 45 23.30 -1.81 -27.57
N LEU A 46 23.23 -0.84 -26.63
CA LEU A 46 22.64 -1.03 -25.29
C LEU A 46 21.11 -1.15 -25.31
N GLN A 47 20.44 -0.71 -26.39
CA GLN A 47 19.00 -0.89 -26.60
C GLN A 47 18.68 -2.23 -27.27
N GLU A 48 19.54 -2.72 -28.16
CA GLU A 48 19.46 -4.05 -28.78
C GLU A 48 19.83 -5.17 -27.79
N MET A 49 20.80 -4.94 -26.89
CA MET A 49 21.23 -5.95 -25.92
C MET A 49 20.38 -5.90 -24.65
N ASP A 50 19.37 -6.76 -24.57
CA ASP A 50 18.44 -6.91 -23.44
C ASP A 50 19.11 -7.21 -22.10
N ARG A 51 20.28 -7.83 -22.06
CA ARG A 51 21.04 -8.00 -20.81
C ARG A 51 22.50 -8.16 -21.14
N ILE A 52 23.35 -7.28 -20.61
CA ILE A 52 24.80 -7.36 -20.80
C ILE A 52 25.42 -7.95 -19.53
N GLN A 53 26.11 -9.07 -19.68
CA GLN A 53 26.86 -9.72 -18.61
C GLN A 53 28.31 -9.94 -19.05
N GLY A 54 29.26 -9.60 -18.18
CA GLY A 54 30.70 -9.80 -18.36
C GLY A 54 31.26 -10.92 -17.48
N ARG A 55 32.57 -10.88 -17.26
CA ARG A 55 33.25 -11.71 -16.26
C ARG A 55 33.86 -10.79 -15.22
N VAL A 56 33.82 -11.20 -13.95
CA VAL A 56 34.42 -10.46 -12.84
C VAL A 56 35.33 -11.39 -12.05
N SER A 57 36.48 -10.88 -11.62
CA SER A 57 37.46 -11.61 -10.82
C SER A 57 37.16 -11.60 -9.32
N ILE A 58 36.17 -10.81 -8.89
CA ILE A 58 35.79 -10.71 -7.48
C ILE A 58 34.78 -11.80 -7.08
N PRO A 59 34.68 -12.15 -5.78
CA PRO A 59 33.73 -13.16 -5.32
C PRO A 59 32.27 -12.84 -5.66
N ASP A 60 31.89 -11.56 -5.70
CA ASP A 60 30.54 -11.15 -6.08
C ASP A 60 30.33 -11.21 -7.60
N GLN A 61 30.03 -12.41 -8.10
CA GLN A 61 29.76 -12.65 -9.52
C GLN A 61 28.53 -11.88 -10.04
N ARG A 62 27.65 -11.34 -9.19
CA ARG A 62 26.48 -10.54 -9.64
C ARG A 62 26.89 -9.21 -10.24
N SER A 63 28.04 -8.68 -9.84
CA SER A 63 28.64 -7.47 -10.43
C SER A 63 29.02 -7.64 -11.90
N SER A 64 29.00 -8.88 -12.43
CA SER A 64 29.16 -9.13 -13.85
C SER A 64 28.02 -8.61 -14.71
N VAL A 65 26.84 -8.30 -14.14
CA VAL A 65 25.70 -7.77 -14.89
C VAL A 65 25.86 -6.26 -15.08
N LEU A 66 26.20 -5.86 -16.31
CA LEU A 66 26.42 -4.45 -16.68
C LEU A 66 25.10 -3.73 -17.00
N ILE A 67 24.18 -4.42 -17.69
CA ILE A 67 22.85 -3.87 -18.05
C ILE A 67 21.76 -4.86 -17.69
N GLN A 68 20.74 -4.36 -16.99
CA GLN A 68 19.54 -5.10 -16.60
C GLN A 68 18.28 -4.22 -16.81
N PRO A 69 17.56 -4.36 -17.93
CA PRO A 69 16.34 -3.60 -18.24
C PRO A 69 15.25 -3.76 -17.19
N ALA A 70 15.08 -4.97 -16.64
CA ALA A 70 14.15 -5.22 -15.53
C ALA A 70 14.44 -4.32 -14.30
N GLY A 71 15.71 -3.91 -14.09
CA GLY A 71 16.07 -2.95 -13.06
C GLY A 71 15.58 -1.52 -13.36
N ARG A 72 15.43 -1.13 -14.63
CA ARG A 72 14.82 0.14 -15.03
C ARG A 72 13.32 0.14 -14.74
N GLU A 73 12.62 -0.90 -15.17
CA GLU A 73 11.19 -1.07 -14.91
C GLU A 73 10.89 -1.12 -13.41
N TRP A 74 11.70 -1.88 -12.65
CA TRP A 74 11.57 -1.91 -11.19
C TRP A 74 11.75 -0.52 -10.54
N ARG A 75 12.70 0.30 -11.03
CA ARG A 75 12.87 1.67 -10.52
C ARG A 75 11.70 2.57 -10.88
N GLU A 76 11.18 2.45 -12.10
CA GLU A 76 9.98 3.18 -12.53
C GLU A 76 8.78 2.80 -11.68
N PHE A 77 8.56 1.50 -11.47
CA PHE A 77 7.55 0.99 -10.57
C PHE A 77 7.70 1.60 -9.16
N ARG A 78 8.88 1.47 -8.54
CA ARG A 78 9.12 1.94 -7.17
C ARG A 78 8.96 3.45 -7.02
N ASN A 79 9.47 4.23 -7.97
CA ASN A 79 9.54 5.69 -7.84
C ASN A 79 8.27 6.40 -8.32
N VAL A 80 7.49 5.78 -9.19
CA VAL A 80 6.31 6.38 -9.81
C VAL A 80 5.06 5.58 -9.45
N VAL A 81 4.96 4.34 -9.96
CA VAL A 81 3.74 3.54 -9.87
C VAL A 81 3.35 3.26 -8.42
N LEU A 82 4.28 2.78 -7.60
CA LEU A 82 4.04 2.46 -6.20
C LEU A 82 3.61 3.68 -5.39
N ARG A 83 4.16 4.87 -5.69
CA ARG A 83 3.77 6.11 -5.00
C ARG A 83 2.34 6.50 -5.34
N TRP A 84 1.92 6.32 -6.60
CA TRP A 84 0.54 6.52 -7.01
C TRP A 84 -0.40 5.50 -6.36
N ILE A 85 -0.07 4.20 -6.42
CA ILE A 85 -0.87 3.15 -5.77
C ILE A 85 -1.02 3.45 -4.28
N GLY A 86 0.08 3.73 -3.58
CA GLY A 86 0.06 4.01 -2.15
C GLY A 86 -0.68 5.31 -1.81
N GLY A 87 -0.47 6.37 -2.59
CA GLY A 87 -1.16 7.65 -2.42
C GLY A 87 -2.67 7.50 -2.59
N VAL A 88 -3.11 6.85 -3.67
CA VAL A 88 -4.54 6.60 -3.94
C VAL A 88 -5.14 5.67 -2.89
N ALA A 89 -4.46 4.57 -2.52
CA ALA A 89 -4.99 3.62 -1.56
C ALA A 89 -5.15 4.25 -0.16
N VAL A 90 -4.11 4.93 0.35
CA VAL A 90 -4.12 5.49 1.70
C VAL A 90 -4.97 6.75 1.76
N LEU A 91 -4.73 7.75 0.90
CA LEU A 91 -5.50 9.00 0.93
C LEU A 91 -6.93 8.78 0.46
N GLY A 92 -7.16 7.91 -0.53
CA GLY A 92 -8.50 7.54 -0.98
C GLY A 92 -9.29 6.86 0.12
N MET A 93 -8.70 5.92 0.86
CA MET A 93 -9.37 5.33 2.02
C MET A 93 -9.67 6.38 3.10
N LEU A 94 -8.71 7.25 3.44
CA LEU A 94 -8.96 8.33 4.40
C LEU A 94 -10.11 9.23 3.95
N ALA A 95 -10.15 9.61 2.67
CA ALA A 95 -11.24 10.40 2.11
C ALA A 95 -12.58 9.66 2.21
N VAL A 96 -12.63 8.36 1.89
CA VAL A 96 -13.83 7.53 2.06
C VAL A 96 -14.30 7.51 3.51
N LEU A 97 -13.38 7.32 4.48
CA LEU A 97 -13.72 7.30 5.90
C LEU A 97 -14.21 8.66 6.40
N VAL A 98 -13.58 9.75 5.96
CA VAL A 98 -14.02 11.12 6.30
C VAL A 98 -15.39 11.41 5.71
N ILE A 99 -15.62 11.10 4.43
CA ILE A 99 -16.92 11.28 3.79
C ILE A 99 -17.99 10.44 4.51
N PHE A 100 -17.67 9.18 4.82
CA PHE A 100 -18.58 8.30 5.54
C PHE A 100 -18.90 8.85 6.94
N TYR A 101 -17.90 9.33 7.68
CA TYR A 101 -18.11 9.93 9.00
C TYR A 101 -18.94 11.21 8.93
N LEU A 102 -18.69 12.10 7.96
CA LEU A 102 -19.45 13.34 7.81
C LEU A 102 -20.90 13.10 7.35
N THR A 103 -21.17 12.02 6.61
CA THR A 103 -22.50 11.71 6.08
C THR A 103 -23.34 10.85 7.02
N ARG A 104 -22.73 9.89 7.73
CA ARG A 104 -23.43 8.93 8.62
C ARG A 104 -23.17 9.16 10.09
N GLY A 105 -22.04 9.77 10.45
CA GLY A 105 -21.61 9.91 11.83
C GLY A 105 -21.18 8.58 12.47
N MET A 106 -21.08 8.61 13.80
CA MET A 106 -20.86 7.41 14.62
C MET A 106 -22.14 6.56 14.65
N ILE A 107 -22.02 5.26 14.40
CA ILE A 107 -23.14 4.31 14.55
C ILE A 107 -23.41 4.15 16.05
N ARG A 108 -24.53 4.71 16.51
CA ARG A 108 -24.97 4.67 17.90
C ARG A 108 -25.78 3.42 18.18
N LEU A 109 -25.78 3.01 19.45
CA LEU A 109 -26.58 1.90 19.92
C LEU A 109 -28.06 2.34 20.04
N GLU A 110 -28.96 1.70 19.29
CA GLU A 110 -30.35 2.17 19.20
C GLU A 110 -31.13 1.94 20.49
N SER A 111 -30.92 0.80 21.13
CA SER A 111 -31.55 0.43 22.40
C SER A 111 -30.90 1.08 23.62
N GLY A 112 -29.85 1.89 23.41
CA GLY A 112 -29.04 2.44 24.49
C GLY A 112 -28.31 1.36 25.29
N ARG A 113 -27.48 1.77 26.25
CA ARG A 113 -26.63 0.86 27.02
C ARG A 113 -27.44 0.14 28.08
N SER A 114 -27.31 -1.20 28.14
CA SER A 114 -28.00 -2.02 29.15
C SER A 114 -27.38 -1.91 30.55
N GLY A 115 -26.12 -1.43 30.64
CA GLY A 115 -25.36 -1.38 31.90
C GLY A 115 -24.81 -2.74 32.35
N ARG A 116 -25.16 -3.82 31.64
CA ARG A 116 -24.69 -5.19 31.85
C ARG A 116 -23.68 -5.53 30.74
N THR A 117 -22.62 -6.24 31.08
CA THR A 117 -21.59 -6.65 30.12
C THR A 117 -21.48 -8.16 30.00
N ILE A 118 -20.95 -8.62 28.86
CA ILE A 118 -20.61 -10.01 28.59
C ILE A 118 -19.21 -10.09 28.00
N VAL A 119 -18.42 -11.08 28.43
CA VAL A 119 -17.06 -11.30 27.92
C VAL A 119 -17.13 -11.76 26.46
N ARG A 120 -16.46 -11.01 25.58
CA ARG A 120 -16.37 -11.30 24.15
C ARG A 120 -14.99 -11.81 23.75
N PHE A 121 -13.94 -11.22 24.31
CA PHE A 121 -12.55 -11.59 24.05
C PHE A 121 -11.77 -11.72 25.36
N ASN A 122 -11.10 -12.86 25.53
CA ASN A 122 -10.30 -13.10 26.73
C ASN A 122 -8.98 -12.31 26.72
N THR A 123 -8.23 -12.35 27.82
CA THR A 123 -6.97 -11.61 27.97
C THR A 123 -5.90 -12.02 26.96
N PHE A 124 -5.79 -13.30 26.62
CA PHE A 124 -4.80 -13.78 25.66
C PHE A 124 -5.13 -13.29 24.23
N GLU A 125 -6.40 -13.37 23.83
CA GLU A 125 -6.88 -12.84 22.54
C GLU A 125 -6.57 -11.35 22.39
N ARG A 126 -6.83 -10.57 23.46
CA ARG A 126 -6.53 -9.12 23.48
C ARG A 126 -5.04 -8.84 23.44
N PHE A 127 -4.23 -9.58 24.20
CA PHE A 127 -2.77 -9.43 24.19
C PHE A 127 -2.20 -9.63 22.78
N VAL A 128 -2.58 -10.73 22.12
CA VAL A 128 -2.12 -11.01 20.75
C VAL A 128 -2.60 -9.93 19.78
N HIS A 129 -3.85 -9.48 19.90
CA HIS A 129 -4.37 -8.39 19.09
C HIS A 129 -3.54 -7.10 19.26
N TRP A 130 -3.33 -6.62 20.49
CA TRP A 130 -2.62 -5.38 20.76
C TRP A 130 -1.13 -5.45 20.41
N MET A 131 -0.48 -6.60 20.64
CA MET A 131 0.88 -6.83 20.17
C MET A 131 0.95 -6.71 18.64
N THR A 132 0.06 -7.40 17.92
CA THR A 132 0.04 -7.39 16.45
C THR A 132 -0.30 -6.01 15.90
N ALA A 133 -1.31 -5.34 16.46
CA ALA A 133 -1.76 -4.01 16.04
C ALA A 133 -0.66 -2.95 16.25
N THR A 134 0.02 -2.98 17.39
CA THR A 134 1.11 -2.03 17.68
C THR A 134 2.29 -2.25 16.75
N CYS A 135 2.68 -3.52 16.52
CA CYS A 135 3.72 -3.84 15.55
C CYS A 135 3.31 -3.37 14.15
N PHE A 136 2.06 -3.62 13.75
CA PHE A 136 1.53 -3.20 12.46
C PHE A 136 1.62 -1.67 12.26
N VAL A 137 1.22 -0.87 13.24
CA VAL A 137 1.28 0.60 13.13
C VAL A 137 2.73 1.06 12.91
N ILE A 138 3.68 0.52 13.67
CA ILE A 138 5.10 0.88 13.53
C ILE A 138 5.64 0.42 12.18
N LEU A 139 5.29 -0.80 11.73
CA LEU A 139 5.65 -1.34 10.42
C LEU A 139 5.06 -0.51 9.26
N ALA A 140 3.82 -0.06 9.39
CA ALA A 140 3.13 0.78 8.43
C ALA A 140 3.82 2.15 8.30
N ILE A 141 4.09 2.82 9.42
CA ILE A 141 4.77 4.12 9.43
C ILE A 141 6.19 4.01 8.83
N SER A 142 6.96 3.01 9.26
CA SER A 142 8.30 2.79 8.74
C SER A 142 8.31 2.37 7.26
N GLY A 143 7.33 1.58 6.81
CA GLY A 143 7.16 1.22 5.39
C GLY A 143 6.76 2.41 4.53
N LEU A 144 5.88 3.29 5.02
CA LEU A 144 5.53 4.54 4.35
C LEU A 144 6.74 5.48 4.26
N ASN A 145 7.63 5.50 5.27
CA ASN A 145 8.90 6.24 5.20
C ASN A 145 9.80 5.74 4.06
N ILE A 146 9.85 4.42 3.78
CA ILE A 146 10.62 3.86 2.67
C ILE A 146 10.10 4.36 1.30
N THR A 147 8.77 4.46 1.15
CA THR A 147 8.13 4.82 -0.13
C THR A 147 8.04 6.33 -0.35
N PHE A 148 7.66 7.08 0.70
CA PHE A 148 7.33 8.51 0.63
C PHE A 148 8.26 9.41 1.43
N GLY A 149 9.14 8.86 2.27
CA GLY A 149 9.99 9.66 3.17
C GLY A 149 10.89 10.65 2.43
N ARG A 150 11.53 10.23 1.33
CA ARG A 150 12.37 11.14 0.52
C ARG A 150 11.61 12.28 -0.14
N PRO A 151 10.49 12.07 -0.86
CA PRO A 151 9.77 13.18 -1.48
C PRO A 151 8.97 14.04 -0.48
N LEU A 152 8.50 13.48 0.64
CA LEU A 152 7.59 14.20 1.55
C LEU A 152 8.25 14.63 2.85
N LEU A 153 9.00 13.75 3.52
CA LEU A 153 9.52 14.01 4.87
C LEU A 153 10.88 14.71 4.84
N LEU A 154 11.80 14.26 4.00
CA LEU A 154 13.15 14.83 3.87
C LEU A 154 13.15 16.36 3.64
N PRO A 155 12.31 16.94 2.75
CA PRO A 155 12.28 18.39 2.57
C PRO A 155 11.77 19.16 3.80
N LEU A 156 11.02 18.50 4.69
CA LEU A 156 10.42 19.13 5.87
C LEU A 156 11.39 19.14 7.07
N ILE A 157 12.17 18.08 7.24
CA ILE A 157 13.01 17.89 8.44
C ILE A 157 14.52 17.98 8.18
N GLY A 158 14.94 18.06 6.91
CA GLY A 158 16.35 18.14 6.53
C GLY A 158 17.06 16.78 6.48
N PHE A 159 18.30 16.77 5.96
CA PHE A 159 19.05 15.54 5.69
C PHE A 159 19.43 14.76 6.94
N ASP A 160 19.96 15.44 7.97
CA ASP A 160 20.46 14.78 9.18
C ASP A 160 19.33 14.11 9.96
N ALA A 161 18.27 14.86 10.26
CA ALA A 161 17.09 14.33 10.96
C ALA A 161 16.40 13.21 10.17
N PHE A 162 16.31 13.33 8.84
CA PHE A 162 15.73 12.28 8.00
C PHE A 162 16.58 11.01 7.99
N SER A 163 17.91 11.14 8.00
CA SER A 163 18.84 10.01 8.08
C SER A 163 18.62 9.24 9.39
N ASP A 164 18.62 9.95 10.52
CA ASP A 164 18.41 9.36 11.85
C ASP A 164 17.04 8.68 11.96
N TRP A 165 15.98 9.40 11.57
CA TRP A 165 14.62 8.86 11.53
C TRP A 165 14.53 7.60 10.67
N SER A 166 15.11 7.63 9.47
CA SER A 166 15.07 6.49 8.54
C SER A 166 15.86 5.30 9.04
N GLN A 167 16.96 5.52 9.77
CA GLN A 167 17.74 4.46 10.40
C GLN A 167 16.94 3.77 11.51
N TRP A 168 16.31 4.53 12.41
CA TRP A 168 15.44 3.97 13.44
C TRP A 168 14.21 3.28 12.86
N ALA A 169 13.58 3.88 11.85
CA ALA A 169 12.46 3.29 11.14
C ALA A 169 12.83 1.94 10.52
N LYS A 170 14.02 1.83 9.90
CA LYS A 170 14.53 0.57 9.36
C LYS A 170 14.74 -0.48 10.45
N PHE A 171 15.35 -0.13 11.58
CA PHE A 171 15.55 -1.07 12.69
C PHE A 171 14.21 -1.55 13.26
N ALA A 172 13.29 -0.63 13.54
CA ALA A 172 11.96 -0.95 14.01
C ALA A 172 11.23 -1.86 13.00
N HIS A 173 11.30 -1.55 11.70
CA HIS A 173 10.66 -2.35 10.66
C HIS A 173 11.17 -3.79 10.64
N ASN A 174 12.50 -3.96 10.71
CA ASN A 174 13.10 -5.29 10.66
C ASN A 174 12.82 -6.10 11.94
N TYR A 175 12.99 -5.52 13.12
CA TYR A 175 12.86 -6.28 14.37
C TYR A 175 11.41 -6.49 14.82
N LEU A 176 10.50 -5.56 14.54
CA LEU A 176 9.08 -5.73 14.87
C LEU A 176 8.33 -6.63 13.87
N SER A 177 8.95 -6.95 12.72
CA SER A 177 8.40 -7.95 11.79
C SER A 177 8.25 -9.33 12.45
N PHE A 178 9.14 -9.70 13.38
CA PHE A 178 9.11 -10.97 14.10
C PHE A 178 7.88 -11.12 15.00
N PRO A 179 7.64 -10.26 16.01
CA PRO A 179 6.43 -10.34 16.82
C PRO A 179 5.15 -10.12 16.00
N PHE A 180 5.18 -9.28 14.95
CA PHE A 180 4.04 -9.17 14.02
C PHE A 180 3.71 -10.50 13.35
N THR A 181 4.71 -11.20 12.82
CA THR A 181 4.52 -12.51 12.14
C THR A 181 3.97 -13.55 13.11
N ILE A 182 4.54 -13.62 14.33
CA ILE A 182 4.03 -14.49 15.40
C ILE A 182 2.57 -14.14 15.71
N GLY A 183 2.26 -12.85 15.81
CA GLY A 183 0.91 -12.34 16.02
C GLY A 183 -0.08 -12.80 14.95
N VAL A 184 0.26 -12.70 13.67
CA VAL A 184 -0.57 -13.18 12.55
C VAL A 184 -0.82 -14.68 12.64
N VAL A 185 0.20 -15.49 12.95
CA VAL A 185 0.07 -16.95 13.13
C VAL A 185 -0.85 -17.27 14.30
N LEU A 186 -0.68 -16.61 15.44
CA LEU A 186 -1.54 -16.82 16.61
C LEU A 186 -2.98 -16.40 16.32
N ILE A 187 -3.21 -15.27 15.64
CA ILE A 187 -4.54 -14.82 15.21
C ILE A 187 -5.21 -15.89 14.34
N PHE A 188 -4.47 -16.45 13.37
CA PHE A 188 -4.97 -17.53 12.53
C PHE A 188 -5.41 -18.73 13.38
N LEU A 189 -4.54 -19.23 14.26
CA LEU A 189 -4.82 -20.42 15.06
C LEU A 189 -5.99 -20.22 16.03
N MET A 190 -6.07 -19.06 16.69
CA MET A 190 -7.12 -18.77 17.67
C MET A 190 -8.50 -18.59 17.05
N TRP A 191 -8.57 -17.95 15.87
CA TRP A 191 -9.84 -17.44 15.34
C TRP A 191 -10.34 -18.13 14.07
N ILE A 192 -9.58 -19.06 13.47
CA ILE A 192 -10.00 -19.77 12.26
C ILE A 192 -11.39 -20.40 12.37
N GLY A 193 -11.69 -21.08 13.49
CA GLY A 193 -12.98 -21.76 13.67
C GLY A 193 -14.20 -20.84 13.60
N GLY A 194 -14.05 -19.57 14.01
CA GLY A 194 -15.11 -18.57 13.96
C GLY A 194 -15.19 -17.77 12.67
N ASN A 195 -14.15 -17.84 11.81
CA ASN A 195 -13.98 -16.94 10.66
C ASN A 195 -14.13 -17.62 9.30
N ILE A 196 -14.55 -18.88 9.26
CA ILE A 196 -14.96 -19.54 8.01
C ILE A 196 -16.28 -18.88 7.53
N PRO A 197 -16.33 -18.37 6.27
CA PRO A 197 -17.56 -17.84 5.69
C PRO A 197 -18.68 -18.89 5.63
N ASN A 198 -19.91 -18.48 5.89
CA ASN A 198 -21.09 -19.33 5.90
C ASN A 198 -22.33 -18.60 5.35
N LYS A 199 -23.46 -19.30 5.27
CA LYS A 199 -24.70 -18.77 4.68
C LYS A 199 -25.24 -17.52 5.39
N VAL A 200 -25.02 -17.40 6.71
CA VAL A 200 -25.44 -16.22 7.49
C VAL A 200 -24.67 -14.98 7.04
N ASP A 201 -23.39 -15.14 6.68
CA ASP A 201 -22.57 -14.01 6.21
C ASP A 201 -23.08 -13.46 4.87
N LEU A 202 -23.57 -14.34 3.97
CA LEU A 202 -24.19 -13.93 2.70
C LEU A 202 -25.47 -13.13 2.94
N GLU A 203 -26.29 -13.54 3.92
CA GLU A 203 -27.49 -12.80 4.30
C GLU A 203 -27.13 -11.44 4.93
N TRP A 204 -26.13 -11.41 5.80
CA TRP A 204 -25.60 -10.20 6.42
C TRP A 204 -25.14 -9.18 5.35
N ILE A 205 -24.41 -9.64 4.33
CA ILE A 205 -23.96 -8.81 3.20
C ILE A 205 -25.15 -8.30 2.38
N LYS A 206 -26.13 -9.16 2.06
CA LYS A 206 -27.33 -8.76 1.29
C LYS A 206 -28.14 -7.68 1.99
N ARG A 207 -28.14 -7.67 3.32
CA ARG A 207 -28.77 -6.65 4.17
C ARG A 207 -27.90 -5.42 4.40
N GLY A 208 -26.78 -5.28 3.68
CA GLY A 208 -25.91 -4.10 3.78
C GLY A 208 -25.11 -4.01 5.10
N GLY A 209 -25.03 -5.11 5.86
CA GLY A 209 -24.18 -5.22 7.02
C GLY A 209 -24.55 -4.35 8.23
N GLY A 210 -25.79 -3.88 8.31
CA GLY A 210 -26.22 -2.96 9.36
C GLY A 210 -25.53 -1.58 9.30
N LEU A 211 -24.82 -1.28 8.22
CA LEU A 211 -24.22 0.04 7.98
C LEU A 211 -25.20 1.01 7.30
N ILE A 212 -26.23 0.47 6.65
CA ILE A 212 -27.23 1.22 5.87
C ILE A 212 -28.60 0.96 6.48
N GLY A 213 -29.30 2.03 6.86
CA GLY A 213 -30.61 1.95 7.52
C GLY A 213 -30.52 1.63 9.02
N HIS A 214 -31.57 0.99 9.53
CA HIS A 214 -31.79 0.57 10.93
C HIS A 214 -31.93 -0.96 11.06
N ASP A 215 -31.52 -1.72 10.03
CA ASP A 215 -31.54 -3.19 10.11
C ASP A 215 -30.35 -3.69 10.94
N HIS A 216 -30.57 -4.75 11.72
CA HIS A 216 -29.58 -5.40 12.56
C HIS A 216 -29.41 -6.85 12.10
N PRO A 217 -28.64 -7.10 11.02
CA PRO A 217 -28.56 -8.43 10.43
C PRO A 217 -27.96 -9.43 11.42
N PRO A 218 -28.56 -10.62 11.56
CA PRO A 218 -28.10 -11.60 12.55
C PRO A 218 -26.66 -12.02 12.27
N ALA A 219 -25.84 -12.03 13.32
CA ALA A 219 -24.43 -12.42 13.22
C ALA A 219 -24.00 -13.31 14.38
N ARG A 220 -23.06 -14.23 14.09
CA ARG A 220 -22.36 -15.04 15.11
C ARG A 220 -21.27 -14.19 15.78
N ARG A 221 -20.35 -14.84 16.49
CA ARG A 221 -19.25 -14.17 17.22
C ARG A 221 -18.49 -13.18 16.32
N PHE A 222 -18.30 -13.53 15.05
CA PHE A 222 -17.81 -12.63 14.01
C PHE A 222 -18.86 -12.45 12.91
N ASN A 223 -19.08 -11.19 12.51
CA ASN A 223 -19.92 -10.86 11.35
C ASN A 223 -19.11 -10.93 10.04
N ALA A 224 -19.78 -10.83 8.88
CA ALA A 224 -19.12 -10.99 7.57
C ALA A 224 -17.98 -9.98 7.34
N GLY A 225 -18.14 -8.73 7.78
CA GLY A 225 -17.10 -7.70 7.69
C GLY A 225 -15.86 -8.04 8.52
N GLN A 226 -16.06 -8.48 9.77
CA GLN A 226 -14.98 -8.93 10.66
C GLN A 226 -14.24 -10.15 10.08
N LYS A 227 -14.96 -11.09 9.46
CA LYS A 227 -14.34 -12.22 8.75
C LYS A 227 -13.52 -11.78 7.53
N GLY A 228 -13.99 -10.78 6.81
CA GLY A 228 -13.23 -10.16 5.72
C GLY A 228 -11.90 -9.59 6.22
N ILE A 229 -11.94 -8.81 7.30
CA ILE A 229 -10.73 -8.28 7.95
C ILE A 229 -9.82 -9.40 8.45
N TYR A 230 -10.36 -10.45 9.06
CA TYR A 230 -9.58 -11.62 9.48
C TYR A 230 -8.78 -12.20 8.31
N TRP A 231 -9.40 -12.45 7.17
CA TRP A 231 -8.70 -13.01 6.00
C TRP A 231 -7.72 -12.02 5.37
N ILE A 232 -8.02 -10.72 5.39
CA ILE A 232 -7.07 -9.68 4.98
C ILE A 232 -5.83 -9.70 5.88
N VAL A 233 -5.99 -9.83 7.19
CA VAL A 233 -4.85 -9.90 8.13
C VAL A 233 -4.05 -11.18 7.95
N VAL A 234 -4.72 -12.34 7.83
CA VAL A 234 -4.04 -13.64 7.67
C VAL A 234 -3.30 -13.72 6.34
N ILE A 235 -3.98 -13.41 5.22
CA ILE A 235 -3.39 -13.53 3.88
C ILE A 235 -2.45 -12.35 3.61
N GLY A 236 -2.92 -11.12 3.83
CA GLY A 236 -2.13 -9.91 3.60
C GLY A 236 -0.92 -9.83 4.54
N GLY A 237 -1.13 -10.06 5.84
CA GLY A 237 -0.03 -10.12 6.81
C GLY A 237 0.94 -11.27 6.53
N GLY A 238 0.44 -12.45 6.14
CA GLY A 238 1.27 -13.58 5.74
C GLY A 238 2.11 -13.31 4.49
N LEU A 239 1.53 -12.71 3.44
CA LEU A 239 2.25 -12.35 2.21
C LEU A 239 3.31 -11.27 2.45
N VAL A 240 2.98 -10.23 3.23
CA VAL A 240 3.92 -9.16 3.60
C VAL A 240 5.05 -9.74 4.46
N ALA A 241 4.76 -10.63 5.41
CA ALA A 241 5.78 -11.29 6.21
C ALA A 241 6.70 -12.16 5.34
N ALA A 242 6.16 -13.03 4.50
CA ALA A 242 6.93 -13.92 3.63
C ALA A 242 7.87 -13.14 2.69
N THR A 243 7.34 -12.13 2.01
CA THR A 243 8.13 -11.25 1.13
C THR A 243 9.11 -10.38 1.91
N GLY A 244 8.75 -9.94 3.12
CA GLY A 244 9.62 -9.15 4.01
C GLY A 244 10.85 -9.94 4.45
N TYR A 245 10.68 -11.18 4.90
CA TYR A 245 11.81 -12.05 5.24
C TYR A 245 12.66 -12.38 4.02
N GLN A 246 12.06 -12.59 2.85
CA GLN A 246 12.82 -12.72 1.62
C GLN A 246 13.66 -11.46 1.35
N LEU A 247 13.13 -10.25 1.56
CA LEU A 247 13.88 -9.00 1.37
C LEU A 247 14.97 -8.75 2.43
N MET A 248 14.87 -9.36 3.61
CA MET A 248 15.94 -9.34 4.61
C MET A 248 17.12 -10.25 4.19
N PHE A 249 16.82 -11.36 3.52
CA PHE A 249 17.80 -12.35 3.07
C PHE A 249 17.70 -12.63 1.55
N PRO A 250 17.75 -11.60 0.68
CA PRO A 250 17.29 -11.71 -0.71
C PRO A 250 18.13 -12.68 -1.53
N PHE A 251 19.40 -12.84 -1.17
CA PHE A 251 20.37 -13.65 -1.89
C PHE A 251 20.66 -15.02 -1.26
N TYR A 252 19.98 -15.36 -0.16
CA TYR A 252 20.06 -16.70 0.43
C TYR A 252 19.17 -17.70 -0.30
N VAL A 253 18.01 -17.25 -0.79
CA VAL A 253 17.00 -18.10 -1.42
C VAL A 253 16.62 -17.65 -2.83
N SER A 254 17.07 -16.46 -3.27
CA SER A 254 16.70 -15.91 -4.57
C SER A 254 17.81 -15.07 -5.22
N GLY A 255 17.59 -14.62 -6.45
CA GLY A 255 18.47 -13.70 -7.16
C GLY A 255 17.97 -12.25 -7.15
N ILE A 256 18.55 -11.41 -8.02
CA ILE A 256 18.13 -10.02 -8.20
C ILE A 256 16.64 -9.94 -8.60
N GLU A 257 16.20 -10.82 -9.51
CA GLU A 257 14.80 -10.89 -9.94
C GLU A 257 13.87 -11.22 -8.78
N GLY A 258 14.20 -12.24 -7.97
CA GLY A 258 13.41 -12.61 -6.79
C GLY A 258 13.29 -11.47 -5.79
N MET A 259 14.37 -10.72 -5.55
CA MET A 259 14.35 -9.52 -4.72
C MET A 259 13.42 -8.44 -5.30
N GLN A 260 13.44 -8.21 -6.63
CA GLN A 260 12.58 -7.22 -7.29
C GLN A 260 11.10 -7.61 -7.17
N ILE A 261 10.76 -8.87 -7.45
CA ILE A 261 9.40 -9.39 -7.31
C ILE A 261 8.92 -9.30 -5.86
N ALA A 262 9.76 -9.73 -4.90
CA ALA A 262 9.43 -9.64 -3.49
C ALA A 262 9.17 -8.18 -3.07
N GLN A 263 9.96 -7.22 -3.57
CA GLN A 263 9.75 -5.80 -3.26
C GLN A 263 8.45 -5.27 -3.87
N ILE A 264 8.11 -5.65 -5.10
CA ILE A 264 6.85 -5.27 -5.75
C ILE A 264 5.68 -5.81 -4.94
N VAL A 265 5.64 -7.12 -4.69
CA VAL A 265 4.56 -7.77 -3.94
C VAL A 265 4.44 -7.19 -2.54
N HIS A 266 5.56 -7.10 -1.81
CA HIS A 266 5.58 -6.57 -0.44
C HIS A 266 5.00 -5.15 -0.40
N SER A 267 5.46 -4.27 -1.29
CA SER A 267 5.06 -2.87 -1.27
C SER A 267 3.62 -2.64 -1.70
N VAL A 268 3.11 -3.35 -2.72
CA VAL A 268 1.71 -3.27 -3.14
C VAL A 268 0.78 -3.81 -2.07
N VAL A 269 1.05 -5.03 -1.57
CA VAL A 269 0.20 -5.65 -0.53
C VAL A 269 0.24 -4.80 0.74
N ALA A 270 1.41 -4.27 1.14
CA ALA A 270 1.52 -3.44 2.33
C ALA A 270 0.65 -2.16 2.24
N VAL A 271 0.68 -1.40 1.13
CA VAL A 271 -0.12 -0.17 1.03
C VAL A 271 -1.62 -0.43 0.98
N LEU A 272 -2.05 -1.52 0.33
CA LEU A 272 -3.46 -1.95 0.34
C LEU A 272 -3.88 -2.44 1.73
N PHE A 273 -2.98 -3.14 2.43
CA PHE A 273 -3.21 -3.62 3.77
C PHE A 273 -3.33 -2.45 4.77
N ILE A 274 -2.50 -1.41 4.64
CA ILE A 274 -2.64 -0.14 5.37
C ILE A 274 -4.03 0.46 5.15
N ALA A 275 -4.47 0.59 3.91
CA ALA A 275 -5.81 1.11 3.60
C ALA A 275 -6.92 0.27 4.28
N ALA A 276 -6.86 -1.07 4.19
CA ALA A 276 -7.83 -1.92 4.86
C ALA A 276 -7.81 -1.78 6.39
N MET A 277 -6.62 -1.64 7.00
CA MET A 277 -6.49 -1.47 8.45
C MET A 277 -6.97 -0.10 8.92
N LEU A 278 -6.89 0.96 8.10
CA LEU A 278 -7.53 2.24 8.43
C LEU A 278 -9.05 2.08 8.58
N ALA A 279 -9.70 1.33 7.69
CA ALA A 279 -11.12 1.03 7.80
C ALA A 279 -11.45 0.19 9.05
N HIS A 280 -10.61 -0.80 9.36
CA HIS A 280 -10.76 -1.62 10.57
C HIS A 280 -10.62 -0.77 11.86
N ILE A 281 -9.58 0.06 11.94
CA ILE A 281 -9.34 0.97 13.07
C ILE A 281 -10.52 1.93 13.22
N TYR A 282 -11.02 2.50 12.11
CA TYR A 282 -12.18 3.41 12.13
C TYR A 282 -13.40 2.74 12.76
N ILE A 283 -13.85 1.60 12.23
CA ILE A 283 -15.05 0.91 12.76
C ILE A 283 -14.84 0.42 14.19
N GLY A 284 -13.63 -0.02 14.54
CA GLY A 284 -13.30 -0.51 15.87
C GLY A 284 -13.13 0.59 16.93
N THR A 285 -13.09 1.87 16.56
CA THR A 285 -12.85 2.99 17.48
C THR A 285 -13.98 4.02 17.44
N ILE A 286 -13.96 4.90 16.44
CA ILE A 286 -14.84 6.07 16.35
C ILE A 286 -16.08 5.83 15.48
N GLY A 287 -16.07 4.80 14.64
CA GLY A 287 -17.14 4.51 13.69
C GLY A 287 -18.35 3.82 14.31
N MET A 288 -18.18 3.11 15.43
CA MET A 288 -19.23 2.35 16.10
C MET A 288 -19.13 2.46 17.62
N GLU A 289 -20.22 2.87 18.25
CA GLU A 289 -20.31 2.99 19.70
C GLU A 289 -20.10 1.62 20.38
N GLY A 290 -19.31 1.59 21.45
CA GLY A 290 -19.05 0.37 22.23
C GLY A 290 -18.12 -0.67 21.56
N ALA A 291 -17.76 -0.50 20.28
CA ALA A 291 -16.90 -1.45 19.58
C ALA A 291 -15.49 -1.56 20.19
N PHE A 292 -14.92 -0.43 20.63
CA PHE A 292 -13.58 -0.40 21.23
C PHE A 292 -13.48 -1.25 22.50
N GLU A 293 -14.55 -1.32 23.30
CA GLU A 293 -14.57 -2.04 24.58
C GLU A 293 -14.31 -3.53 24.41
N ALA A 294 -14.73 -4.10 23.29
CA ALA A 294 -14.45 -5.49 22.93
C ALA A 294 -12.94 -5.80 23.00
N MET A 295 -12.08 -4.88 22.57
CA MET A 295 -10.62 -5.05 22.62
C MET A 295 -9.95 -4.35 23.80
N GLY A 296 -10.56 -3.28 24.34
CA GLY A 296 -10.09 -2.58 25.52
C GLY A 296 -10.25 -3.43 26.79
N SER A 297 -11.50 -3.66 27.21
CA SER A 297 -11.82 -4.42 28.43
C SER A 297 -12.02 -5.90 28.19
N GLY A 298 -12.29 -6.32 26.94
CA GLY A 298 -12.65 -7.70 26.61
C GLY A 298 -14.15 -7.97 26.75
N GLU A 299 -14.90 -7.00 27.25
CA GLU A 299 -16.34 -7.11 27.52
C GLU A 299 -17.11 -6.14 26.64
N VAL A 300 -18.34 -6.53 26.26
CA VAL A 300 -19.26 -5.68 25.48
C VAL A 300 -20.60 -5.57 26.18
N ASP A 301 -21.31 -4.47 25.95
CA ASP A 301 -22.68 -4.28 26.45
C ASP A 301 -23.63 -5.34 25.88
N VAL A 302 -24.57 -5.84 26.69
CA VAL A 302 -25.53 -6.86 26.24
C VAL A 302 -26.42 -6.36 25.10
N ASN A 303 -26.79 -5.08 25.10
CA ASN A 303 -27.58 -4.49 24.01
C ASN A 303 -26.75 -4.37 22.72
N TRP A 304 -25.46 -4.03 22.85
CA TRP A 304 -24.52 -4.05 21.71
C TRP A 304 -24.37 -5.45 21.13
N ALA A 305 -24.27 -6.47 21.99
CA ALA A 305 -24.24 -7.87 21.55
C ALA A 305 -25.53 -8.28 20.85
N ARG A 306 -26.69 -7.80 21.33
CA ARG A 306 -27.99 -8.09 20.72
C ARG A 306 -28.15 -7.46 19.34
N GLU A 307 -27.75 -6.20 19.18
CA GLU A 307 -27.85 -5.46 17.91
C GLU A 307 -26.85 -5.97 16.87
N HIS A 308 -25.59 -6.22 17.25
CA HIS A 308 -24.55 -6.53 16.28
C HIS A 308 -24.21 -8.02 16.15
N HIS A 309 -24.59 -8.84 17.14
CA HIS A 309 -24.15 -10.23 17.28
C HIS A 309 -25.23 -11.13 17.93
N SER A 310 -26.50 -10.96 17.55
CA SER A 310 -27.66 -11.63 18.17
C SER A 310 -27.50 -13.14 18.31
N LEU A 311 -27.09 -13.83 17.25
CA LEU A 311 -26.91 -15.30 17.27
C LEU A 311 -25.81 -15.76 18.23
N TRP A 312 -24.80 -14.92 18.46
CA TRP A 312 -23.76 -15.21 19.46
C TRP A 312 -24.28 -14.99 20.88
N LEU A 313 -24.99 -13.90 21.11
CA LEU A 313 -25.60 -13.63 22.42
C LEU A 313 -26.54 -14.77 22.83
N ASP A 314 -27.41 -15.24 21.92
CA ASP A 314 -28.33 -16.34 22.18
C ASP A 314 -27.58 -17.64 22.54
N GLN A 315 -26.45 -17.91 21.89
CA GLN A 315 -25.61 -19.07 22.18
C GLN A 315 -24.94 -18.97 23.55
N GLU A 316 -24.42 -17.81 23.94
CA GLU A 316 -23.80 -17.63 25.26
C GLU A 316 -24.86 -17.71 26.38
N LEU A 317 -26.03 -17.10 26.19
CA LEU A 317 -27.14 -17.20 27.15
C LEU A 317 -27.62 -18.65 27.31
N ALA A 318 -27.68 -19.41 26.22
CA ALA A 318 -28.03 -20.83 26.28
C ALA A 318 -26.97 -21.68 27.01
N ARG A 319 -25.69 -21.28 26.96
CA ARG A 319 -24.58 -21.98 27.64
C ARG A 319 -24.51 -21.66 29.13
N SER A 320 -24.85 -20.44 29.55
CA SER A 320 -24.71 -20.01 30.96
C SER A 320 -25.74 -20.59 31.92
N GLY A 321 -26.82 -21.23 31.45
CA GLY A 321 -27.87 -21.79 32.31
C GLY A 321 -28.55 -20.77 33.25
N PRO A 322 -29.59 -21.15 34.02
CA PRO A 322 -30.30 -20.21 34.89
C PRO A 322 -29.43 -19.63 36.02
N ASN A 323 -28.41 -20.37 36.48
CA ASN A 323 -27.65 -20.05 37.71
C ASN A 323 -26.38 -19.20 37.51
N ASP A 324 -25.86 -19.05 36.29
CA ASP A 324 -24.66 -18.24 36.01
C ASP A 324 -25.01 -16.91 35.32
N SER A 325 -26.30 -16.56 35.35
CA SER A 325 -26.91 -15.41 34.66
C SER A 325 -26.69 -14.07 35.36
N GLN A 326 -25.63 -13.92 36.17
CA GLN A 326 -25.22 -12.62 36.69
C GLN A 326 -24.13 -12.01 35.80
N PRO A 327 -24.49 -11.28 34.73
CA PRO A 327 -23.54 -10.39 34.08
C PRO A 327 -23.09 -9.37 35.09
N ARG A 328 -21.78 -9.15 35.08
CA ARG A 328 -21.14 -8.28 36.05
C ARG A 328 -21.66 -6.86 35.84
N PRO A 329 -22.09 -6.16 36.90
CA PRO A 329 -22.28 -4.73 36.82
C PRO A 329 -20.95 -4.11 36.39
N ARG A 330 -20.98 -3.08 35.53
CA ARG A 330 -19.76 -2.34 35.19
C ARG A 330 -19.04 -1.97 36.48
N HIS A 331 -17.79 -2.41 36.63
CA HIS A 331 -16.88 -1.71 37.52
C HIS A 331 -16.75 -0.30 36.95
N ALA A 332 -17.43 0.65 37.58
CA ALA A 332 -17.11 2.06 37.42
C ALA A 332 -15.62 2.18 37.77
N ALA A 333 -14.78 2.37 36.76
CA ALA A 333 -13.41 2.77 36.99
C ALA A 333 -13.49 4.00 37.88
N SER A 334 -12.93 3.90 39.08
CA SER A 334 -12.92 4.98 40.06
C SER A 334 -12.30 6.19 39.39
N ALA A 335 -13.10 7.22 39.14
CA ALA A 335 -12.61 8.58 39.11
C ALA A 335 -12.13 8.87 40.54
N ALA A 336 -10.85 8.64 40.79
CA ALA A 336 -10.17 9.03 42.01
C ALA A 336 -8.72 9.36 41.64
N GLU A 337 -8.41 10.64 41.88
CA GLU A 337 -7.14 11.38 41.79
C GLU A 337 -6.65 11.85 40.43
#